data_AF-A0A095CB56-F1
#
_entry.id   AF-A0A095CB56-F1
#
_cell.length_a   1.000
_cell.length_b   1.000
_cell.length_c   1.000
_cell.angle_alpha   90.00
_cell.angle_beta   90.00
_cell.angle_gamma   90.00
#
_symmetry.space_group_name_H-M   'P 1'
#
loop_
_entity.id
_entity.type
_entity.pdbx_description
1 polymer ?
#
loop_
_entity_poly.entity_id
_entity_poly.type
_entity_poly.pdbx_seq_one_letter_code
_entity_poly.pdbx_strand_id
1 'polypeptide(L)'
;MSTSNILLVTGRPGIGKTTLVSHVFEELLKNGIQAVGFKTEEVRQFYSGKSTRFGFDVVLFDSSRTYPRASLARLINHSSQQVQHQPRVGQYLIISILSSEKDSKFPLFFWSIFLIGNDNNQQSIINDLENVSSINNVRKDDLIICIIDEIGKMELCSSKFTYLIEKLISSISNLPTNSQRDIKHPTVVLLATVPSPKRQDGTRGIPLVDHICSVKGASIIEIDLSNRNKIIQEIMKRILKCKSS
;
A
#
# COMPACT_ATOMS: atom_id res chain seq x y z
N MET A 1 23.66 -9.57 4.16
CA MET A 1 22.23 -9.66 3.77
C MET A 1 21.83 -8.36 3.10
N SER A 2 21.42 -8.42 1.83
CA SER A 2 20.92 -7.27 1.07
C SER A 2 19.68 -6.69 1.74
N THR A 3 19.64 -5.37 1.91
CA THR A 3 18.44 -4.66 2.37
C THR A 3 17.40 -4.69 1.25
N SER A 4 16.25 -5.29 1.53
CA SER A 4 15.12 -5.34 0.61
C SER A 4 14.22 -4.14 0.88
N ASN A 5 13.98 -3.33 -0.16
CA ASN A 5 13.13 -2.15 -0.09
C ASN A 5 11.65 -2.49 -0.36
N ILE A 6 11.33 -3.74 -0.67
CA ILE A 6 9.95 -4.22 -0.89
C ILE A 6 9.68 -5.33 0.13
N LEU A 7 8.96 -4.99 1.20
CA LEU A 7 8.57 -5.89 2.28
C LEU A 7 7.11 -6.29 2.09
N LEU A 8 6.85 -7.57 1.83
CA LEU A 8 5.52 -8.10 1.56
C LEU A 8 5.07 -8.99 2.72
N VAL A 9 4.06 -8.57 3.47
CA VAL A 9 3.48 -9.34 4.57
C VAL A 9 2.36 -10.23 4.05
N THR A 10 2.43 -11.53 4.32
CA THR A 10 1.41 -12.50 3.92
C THR A 10 1.02 -13.40 5.07
N GLY A 11 -0.11 -14.10 4.95
CA GLY A 11 -0.61 -14.99 6.00
C GLY A 11 -2.07 -15.35 5.79
N ARG A 12 -2.59 -16.24 6.64
CA ARG A 12 -3.99 -16.68 6.57
C ARG A 12 -4.96 -15.51 6.77
N PRO A 13 -6.13 -15.49 6.12
CA PRO A 13 -7.15 -14.48 6.39
C PRO A 13 -7.49 -14.41 7.89
N GLY A 14 -7.67 -13.20 8.42
CA GLY A 14 -7.98 -12.99 9.84
C GLY A 14 -6.80 -13.07 10.82
N ILE A 15 -5.58 -13.38 10.36
CA ILE A 15 -4.40 -13.50 11.24
C ILE A 15 -3.90 -12.17 11.84
N GLY A 16 -4.43 -11.04 11.39
CA GLY A 16 -4.08 -9.71 11.89
C GLY A 16 -3.00 -8.97 11.09
N LYS A 17 -2.90 -9.21 9.77
CA LYS A 17 -2.00 -8.48 8.85
C LYS A 17 -2.17 -6.96 8.96
N THR A 18 -3.41 -6.49 8.80
CA THR A 18 -3.79 -5.07 8.96
C THR A 18 -3.36 -4.50 10.31
N THR A 19 -3.54 -5.28 11.38
CA THR A 19 -3.14 -4.85 12.72
C THR A 19 -1.62 -4.81 12.89
N LEU A 20 -0.88 -5.72 12.24
CA LEU A 20 0.58 -5.70 12.22
C LEU A 20 1.11 -4.43 11.52
N VAL A 21 0.63 -4.12 10.32
CA VAL A 21 1.11 -2.93 9.58
C VAL A 21 0.66 -1.63 10.23
N SER A 22 -0.52 -1.60 10.87
CA SER A 22 -0.96 -0.45 11.68
C SER A 22 -0.01 -0.22 12.86
N HIS A 23 0.42 -1.29 13.54
CA HIS A 23 1.38 -1.16 14.64
C HIS A 23 2.77 -0.73 14.15
N VAL A 24 3.21 -1.20 12.98
CA VAL A 24 4.45 -0.70 12.36
C VAL A 24 4.34 0.80 12.06
N PHE A 25 3.22 1.26 11.50
CA PHE A 25 2.98 2.69 11.27
C PHE A 25 3.05 3.51 12.56
N GLU A 26 2.40 3.05 13.63
CA GLU A 26 2.45 3.70 14.95
C GLU A 26 3.88 3.78 15.51
N GLU A 27 4.65 2.71 15.41
CA GLU A 27 6.05 2.69 15.83
C GLU A 27 6.91 3.65 14.99
N LEU A 28 6.68 3.74 13.68
CA LEU A 28 7.38 4.70 12.82
C LEU A 28 7.10 6.15 13.24
N LEU A 29 5.83 6.47 13.51
CA LEU A 29 5.44 7.79 14.02
C LEU A 29 6.10 8.12 15.36
N LYS A 30 6.15 7.16 16.30
CA LYS A 30 6.84 7.34 17.60
C LYS A 30 8.33 7.63 17.43
N ASN A 31 8.96 7.07 16.40
CA ASN A 31 10.37 7.30 16.06
C ASN A 31 10.59 8.55 15.17
N GLY A 32 9.54 9.36 14.93
CA GLY A 32 9.61 10.56 14.11
C GLY A 32 9.87 10.27 12.62
N ILE A 33 9.55 9.06 12.16
CA ILE A 33 9.72 8.66 10.77
C ILE A 33 8.38 8.84 10.05
N GLN A 34 8.40 9.60 8.96
CA GLN A 34 7.21 9.80 8.15
C GLN A 34 6.93 8.55 7.31
N ALA A 35 5.66 8.14 7.33
CA ALA A 35 5.15 7.05 6.52
C ALA A 35 3.82 7.49 5.90
N VAL A 36 3.55 6.96 4.72
CA VAL A 36 2.44 7.37 3.85
C VAL A 36 1.75 6.14 3.32
N GLY A 37 0.48 6.25 2.94
CA GLY A 37 -0.25 5.17 2.30
C GLY A 37 -1.59 4.94 2.95
N PHE A 38 -2.08 3.70 2.94
CA PHE A 38 -3.42 3.39 3.43
C PHE A 38 -3.56 1.98 3.96
N LYS A 39 -4.62 1.78 4.73
CA LYS A 39 -5.17 0.47 5.08
C LYS A 39 -6.59 0.35 4.60
N THR A 40 -7.04 -0.89 4.47
CA THR A 40 -8.41 -1.23 4.11
C THR A 40 -9.13 -1.70 5.36
N GLU A 41 -10.23 -1.05 5.69
CA GLU A 41 -11.05 -1.40 6.86
C GLU A 41 -12.36 -2.04 6.43
N GLU A 42 -12.74 -3.10 7.15
CA GLU A 42 -14.03 -3.74 6.97
C GLU A 42 -15.16 -2.85 7.54
N VAL A 43 -16.12 -2.48 6.70
CA VAL A 43 -17.32 -1.75 7.12
C VAL A 43 -18.41 -2.77 7.45
N ARG A 44 -18.80 -2.81 8.72
CA ARG A 44 -19.88 -3.68 9.22
C ARG A 44 -21.09 -2.86 9.63
N GLN A 45 -22.27 -3.41 9.38
CA GLN A 45 -23.53 -2.83 9.81
C GLN A 45 -24.25 -3.79 10.76
N PHE A 46 -24.82 -3.25 11.83
CA PHE A 46 -25.54 -4.02 12.84
C PHE A 46 -27.03 -3.92 12.58
N TYR A 47 -27.67 -5.05 12.32
CA TYR A 47 -29.12 -5.16 12.17
C TYR A 47 -29.63 -6.36 12.96
N SER A 48 -30.68 -6.15 13.75
CA SER A 48 -31.39 -7.22 14.46
C SER A 48 -30.47 -8.18 15.24
N GLY A 49 -29.46 -7.65 15.93
CA GLY A 49 -28.51 -8.46 16.73
C GLY A 49 -27.36 -9.10 15.94
N LYS A 50 -27.31 -8.93 14.60
CA LYS A 50 -26.27 -9.51 13.74
C LYS A 50 -25.41 -8.43 13.10
N SER A 51 -24.08 -8.63 13.15
CA SER A 51 -23.12 -7.81 12.42
C SER A 51 -22.89 -8.41 11.04
N THR A 52 -23.17 -7.64 9.99
CA THR A 52 -22.97 -8.07 8.60
C THR A 52 -21.98 -7.16 7.90
N ARG A 53 -21.07 -7.75 7.11
CA ARG A 53 -20.09 -6.99 6.34
C ARG A 53 -20.75 -6.30 5.17
N PHE A 54 -20.92 -4.99 5.28
CA PHE A 54 -21.56 -4.14 4.28
C PHE A 54 -20.58 -3.61 3.22
N GLY A 55 -19.28 -3.59 3.50
CA GLY A 55 -18.28 -3.17 2.51
C GLY A 55 -16.88 -3.01 3.08
N PHE A 56 -16.08 -2.23 2.36
CA PHE A 56 -14.69 -1.93 2.68
C PHE A 56 -14.38 -0.46 2.40
N ASP A 57 -13.61 0.17 3.27
CA ASP A 57 -13.11 1.54 3.12
C ASP A 57 -11.61 1.56 3.01
N VAL A 58 -11.09 2.45 2.16
CA VAL A 58 -9.70 2.89 2.24
C VAL A 58 -9.60 3.96 3.31
N VAL A 59 -8.66 3.78 4.24
CA VAL A 59 -8.34 4.74 5.29
C VAL A 59 -6.87 5.10 5.18
N LEU A 60 -6.58 6.38 4.99
CA LEU A 60 -5.20 6.83 4.85
C LEU A 60 -4.44 6.77 6.16
N PHE A 61 -3.19 6.32 6.08
CA PHE A 61 -2.20 6.57 7.11
C PHE A 61 -1.79 8.03 7.03
N ASP A 62 -2.27 8.83 7.99
CA ASP A 62 -2.01 10.25 8.07
C ASP A 62 -1.50 10.63 9.47
N SER A 63 -0.30 11.23 9.51
CA SER A 63 0.33 11.78 10.70
C SER A 63 -0.52 12.88 11.36
N SER A 64 -1.44 13.52 10.62
CA SER A 64 -2.38 14.52 11.12
C SER A 64 -3.51 13.94 11.98
N ARG A 65 -3.63 12.60 12.06
CA ARG A 65 -4.68 11.86 12.79
C ARG A 65 -6.11 12.15 12.34
N THR A 66 -6.31 12.79 11.19
CA THR A 66 -7.65 13.00 10.62
C THR A 66 -8.18 11.77 9.87
N TYR A 67 -7.30 10.79 9.56
CA TYR A 67 -7.60 9.50 8.94
C TYR A 67 -8.68 9.56 7.86
N PRO A 68 -8.46 10.35 6.79
CA PRO A 68 -9.43 10.49 5.73
C PRO A 68 -9.76 9.13 5.14
N ARG A 69 -11.05 8.93 4.86
CA ARG A 69 -11.60 7.64 4.43
C ARG A 69 -12.54 7.79 3.25
N ALA A 70 -12.56 6.79 2.38
CA ALA A 70 -13.66 6.64 1.45
C ALA A 70 -13.90 5.19 1.00
N SER A 71 -15.02 4.99 0.30
CA SER A 71 -15.55 3.67 -0.02
C SER A 71 -14.72 2.97 -1.09
N LEU A 72 -14.14 1.81 -0.76
CA LEU A 72 -13.52 0.92 -1.75
C LEU A 72 -14.58 0.05 -2.42
N ALA A 73 -15.43 -0.58 -1.62
CA ALA A 73 -16.41 -1.53 -2.08
C ALA A 73 -17.64 -1.59 -1.16
N ARG A 74 -18.81 -1.92 -1.72
CA ARG A 74 -20.08 -2.04 -0.98
C ARG A 74 -20.92 -3.20 -1.49
N LEU A 75 -21.77 -3.72 -0.61
CA LEU A 75 -22.90 -4.55 -1.02
C LEU A 75 -23.90 -3.69 -1.80
N ILE A 76 -24.47 -4.27 -2.85
CA ILE A 76 -25.59 -3.67 -3.59
C ILE A 76 -26.79 -4.57 -3.48
N ASN A 77 -27.94 -3.97 -3.14
CA ASN A 77 -29.24 -4.62 -3.31
C ASN A 77 -29.53 -4.68 -4.81
N HIS A 78 -29.82 -5.87 -5.32
CA HIS A 78 -29.86 -6.27 -6.74
C HIS A 78 -30.81 -5.51 -7.71
N SER A 79 -31.27 -4.29 -7.41
CA SER A 79 -32.42 -3.65 -8.08
C SER A 79 -32.10 -2.52 -9.07
N SER A 80 -30.83 -2.14 -9.32
CA SER A 80 -30.50 -1.07 -10.27
C SER A 80 -29.80 -1.58 -11.54
N GLN A 81 -30.45 -1.39 -12.70
CA GLN A 81 -29.94 -1.76 -14.03
C GLN A 81 -28.62 -1.04 -14.40
N GLN A 82 -28.27 0.06 -13.71
CA GLN A 82 -27.04 0.84 -13.93
C GLN A 82 -25.74 0.16 -13.42
N VAL A 83 -25.82 -1.03 -12.82
CA VAL A 83 -24.69 -1.70 -12.14
C VAL A 83 -24.10 -2.88 -12.96
N GLN A 84 -24.53 -3.09 -14.20
CA GLN A 84 -24.10 -4.25 -15.00
C GLN A 84 -22.64 -4.19 -15.47
N HIS A 85 -22.07 -2.99 -15.67
CA HIS A 85 -20.70 -2.83 -16.20
C HIS A 85 -19.64 -2.53 -15.13
N GLN A 86 -20.01 -2.51 -13.85
CA GLN A 86 -19.09 -2.15 -12.80
C GLN A 86 -18.34 -3.38 -12.24
N PRO A 87 -17.04 -3.23 -11.91
CA PRO A 87 -16.21 -4.32 -11.43
C PRO A 87 -16.74 -4.88 -10.10
N ARG A 88 -16.69 -6.21 -9.97
CA ARG A 88 -17.16 -6.93 -8.78
C ARG A 88 -16.13 -7.93 -8.28
N VAL A 89 -16.10 -8.10 -6.96
CA VAL A 89 -15.35 -9.18 -6.31
C VAL A 89 -16.29 -9.90 -5.34
N GLY A 90 -16.70 -11.11 -5.73
CA GLY A 90 -17.76 -11.83 -5.02
C GLY A 90 -19.06 -11.02 -5.04
N GLN A 91 -19.65 -10.80 -3.88
CA GLN A 91 -20.88 -10.02 -3.70
C GLN A 91 -20.67 -8.49 -3.63
N TYR A 92 -19.42 -8.02 -3.65
CA TYR A 92 -19.11 -6.60 -3.50
C TYR A 92 -18.92 -5.93 -4.85
N LEU A 93 -19.59 -4.81 -5.02
CA LEU A 93 -19.28 -3.86 -6.08
C LEU A 93 -18.07 -3.03 -5.65
N ILE A 94 -17.11 -2.85 -6.55
CA ILE A 94 -15.98 -1.95 -6.33
C ILE A 94 -16.38 -0.53 -6.77
N ILE A 95 -16.36 0.40 -5.83
CA ILE A 95 -16.73 1.82 -6.02
C ILE A 95 -15.51 2.66 -6.46
N SER A 96 -14.30 2.15 -6.24
CA SER A 96 -13.02 2.71 -6.72
C SER A 96 -12.88 4.24 -6.68
N ILE A 97 -12.76 4.78 -5.48
CA ILE A 97 -12.25 6.15 -5.23
C ILE A 97 -10.81 6.36 -5.71
N LEU A 98 -10.04 5.28 -5.90
CA LEU A 98 -8.67 5.30 -6.43
C LEU A 98 -8.61 5.81 -7.89
N SER A 99 -9.77 6.02 -8.51
CA SER A 99 -9.91 6.52 -9.88
C SER A 99 -10.39 7.97 -9.98
N SER A 100 -10.88 8.58 -8.88
CA SER A 100 -11.55 9.90 -8.90
C SER A 100 -10.66 11.00 -8.32
N GLU A 101 -10.02 11.79 -9.19
CA GLU A 101 -9.26 13.00 -8.83
C GLU A 101 -10.10 14.09 -8.10
N LYS A 102 -11.42 13.91 -8.00
CA LYS A 102 -12.36 14.92 -7.50
C LYS A 102 -12.82 14.72 -6.05
N ASP A 103 -12.37 13.67 -5.35
CA ASP A 103 -12.71 13.52 -3.94
C ASP A 103 -11.87 14.45 -3.05
N SER A 104 -12.46 15.59 -2.72
CA SER A 104 -11.93 16.66 -1.85
C SER A 104 -11.56 16.24 -0.42
N LYS A 105 -11.75 14.96 -0.09
CA LYS A 105 -11.48 14.37 1.23
C LYS A 105 -10.12 13.68 1.33
N PHE A 106 -9.46 13.37 0.21
CA PHE A 106 -8.10 12.83 0.23
C PHE A 106 -7.11 13.99 0.16
N PRO A 107 -6.12 14.07 1.06
CA PRO A 107 -5.10 15.11 1.00
C PRO A 107 -4.45 15.09 -0.38
N LEU A 108 -4.24 16.28 -0.95
CA LEU A 108 -3.53 16.44 -2.22
C LEU A 108 -2.21 15.66 -2.22
N PHE A 109 -1.57 15.50 -1.05
CA PHE A 109 -0.35 14.72 -0.81
C PHE A 109 -0.45 13.22 -1.11
N PHE A 110 -1.59 12.56 -0.85
CA PHE A 110 -1.78 11.15 -1.21
C PHE A 110 -1.80 11.00 -2.73
N TRP A 111 -2.53 11.91 -3.37
CA TRP A 111 -2.47 12.10 -4.80
C TRP A 111 -1.07 12.57 -5.24
N SER A 112 -0.30 13.32 -4.47
CA SER A 112 1.06 13.68 -4.85
C SER A 112 2.02 12.49 -4.83
N ILE A 113 1.69 11.34 -4.25
CA ILE A 113 2.47 10.08 -4.38
C ILE A 113 1.88 9.19 -5.49
N PHE A 114 0.56 9.25 -5.70
CA PHE A 114 -0.21 8.42 -6.64
C PHE A 114 -0.64 9.15 -7.95
N LEU A 115 -0.33 10.43 -8.15
CA LEU A 115 -0.51 11.24 -9.38
C LEU A 115 0.83 11.54 -10.05
N ILE A 116 1.92 11.04 -9.47
CA ILE A 116 3.25 11.08 -10.05
C ILE A 116 3.28 10.12 -11.23
N GLY A 117 2.71 10.53 -12.36
CA GLY A 117 2.75 9.70 -13.55
C GLY A 117 1.75 9.96 -14.65
N ASN A 118 1.27 11.19 -14.80
CA ASN A 118 0.77 11.59 -16.11
C ASN A 118 1.87 11.67 -17.18
N ASP A 119 3.15 11.70 -16.79
CA ASP A 119 4.27 11.65 -17.73
C ASP A 119 5.02 10.32 -17.68
N ASN A 120 5.23 9.74 -18.86
CA ASN A 120 5.86 8.44 -19.11
C ASN A 120 7.38 8.40 -18.81
N ASN A 121 7.92 9.38 -18.08
CA ASN A 121 9.36 9.55 -17.92
C ASN A 121 9.79 9.25 -16.48
N GLN A 122 10.78 8.35 -16.29
CA GLN A 122 11.30 7.97 -14.97
C GLN A 122 11.86 9.17 -14.17
N GLN A 123 12.36 10.21 -14.85
CA GLN A 123 12.80 11.47 -14.23
C GLN A 123 11.67 12.22 -13.53
N SER A 124 10.42 12.12 -14.02
CA SER A 124 9.28 12.83 -13.39
C SER A 124 9.04 12.30 -11.98
N ILE A 125 9.25 10.99 -11.76
CA ILE A 125 8.97 10.37 -10.47
C ILE A 125 9.86 10.90 -9.37
N ILE A 126 11.14 11.03 -9.71
CA ILE A 126 12.15 11.57 -8.82
C ILE A 126 11.85 13.04 -8.56
N ASN A 127 11.58 13.83 -9.59
CA ASN A 127 11.24 15.25 -9.44
C ASN A 127 9.94 15.45 -8.67
N ASP A 128 8.98 14.54 -8.80
CA ASP A 128 7.68 14.64 -8.14
C ASP A 128 7.73 14.10 -6.71
N LEU A 129 8.52 13.06 -6.42
CA LEU A 129 8.87 12.67 -5.05
C LEU A 129 9.72 13.76 -4.39
N GLU A 130 10.55 14.47 -5.15
CA GLU A 130 11.25 15.68 -4.73
C GLU A 130 10.29 16.87 -4.54
N ASN A 131 9.21 17.00 -5.32
CA ASN A 131 8.17 18.00 -5.10
C ASN A 131 7.34 17.69 -3.85
N VAL A 132 6.97 16.42 -3.64
CA VAL A 132 6.40 15.89 -2.38
C VAL A 132 7.34 16.19 -1.21
N SER A 133 8.65 16.05 -1.45
CA SER A 133 9.65 16.37 -0.45
C SER A 133 9.72 17.89 -0.15
N SER A 134 9.57 18.70 -1.19
CA SER A 134 9.60 20.16 -1.14
C SER A 134 8.35 20.78 -0.49
N ILE A 135 7.18 20.14 -0.64
CA ILE A 135 5.92 20.53 0.02
C ILE A 135 6.00 20.35 1.55
N ASN A 136 6.85 19.43 2.02
CA ASN A 136 6.90 19.00 3.43
C ASN A 136 8.26 19.22 4.14
N ASN A 137 9.20 20.00 3.57
CA ASN A 137 10.55 20.16 4.14
C ASN A 137 11.35 18.84 4.31
N VAL A 138 11.05 17.84 3.48
CA VAL A 138 11.74 16.56 3.46
C VAL A 138 13.10 16.76 2.78
N ARG A 139 14.17 16.39 3.47
CA ARG A 139 15.56 16.57 3.04
C ARG A 139 15.95 15.49 2.03
N LYS A 140 16.95 15.76 1.20
CA LYS A 140 17.51 14.81 0.19
C LYS A 140 18.07 13.50 0.76
N ASP A 141 18.18 13.38 2.09
CA ASP A 141 18.59 12.15 2.81
C ASP A 141 17.39 11.39 3.43
N ASP A 142 16.14 11.77 3.10
CA ASP A 142 14.97 11.24 3.80
C ASP A 142 14.50 9.88 3.25
N LEU A 143 14.18 9.01 4.20
CA LEU A 143 13.57 7.71 4.00
C LEU A 143 12.05 7.88 3.84
N ILE A 144 11.51 7.52 2.68
CA ILE A 144 10.07 7.51 2.40
C ILE A 144 9.53 6.09 2.59
N ILE A 145 8.57 5.92 3.50
CA ILE A 145 7.94 4.61 3.76
C ILE A 145 6.52 4.63 3.22
N CYS A 146 6.26 3.79 2.23
CA CYS A 146 4.91 3.56 1.69
C CYS A 146 4.31 2.31 2.34
N ILE A 147 3.17 2.44 3.01
CA ILE A 147 2.44 1.34 3.65
C ILE A 147 1.12 1.10 2.92
N ILE A 148 0.92 -0.12 2.41
CA ILE A 148 -0.27 -0.48 1.63
C ILE A 148 -0.91 -1.75 2.18
N ASP A 149 -2.12 -1.64 2.71
CA ASP A 149 -2.92 -2.78 3.14
C ASP A 149 -4.30 -2.75 2.45
N GLU A 150 -4.62 -3.63 1.49
CA GLU A 150 -3.88 -4.78 0.93
C GLU A 150 -3.60 -4.56 -0.57
N ILE A 151 -2.53 -5.14 -1.13
CA ILE A 151 -2.39 -5.29 -2.59
C ILE A 151 -3.09 -6.60 -2.97
N GLY A 152 -4.40 -6.50 -3.16
CA GLY A 152 -5.29 -7.63 -3.36
C GLY A 152 -6.22 -7.46 -4.56
N LYS A 153 -7.11 -8.44 -4.74
CA LYS A 153 -8.01 -8.49 -5.89
C LYS A 153 -8.98 -7.30 -5.93
N MET A 154 -9.39 -6.77 -4.77
CA MET A 154 -10.38 -5.69 -4.69
C MET A 154 -9.75 -4.34 -5.04
N GLU A 155 -8.53 -4.11 -4.57
CA GLU A 155 -7.77 -2.88 -4.76
C GLU A 155 -7.26 -2.78 -6.21
N LEU A 156 -6.76 -3.91 -6.74
CA LEU A 156 -6.30 -4.01 -8.13
C LEU A 156 -7.42 -4.00 -9.18
N CYS A 157 -8.70 -3.92 -8.79
CA CYS A 157 -9.76 -3.58 -9.73
C CYS A 157 -9.67 -2.12 -10.24
N SER A 158 -8.92 -1.25 -9.55
CA SER A 158 -8.60 0.09 -10.05
C SER A 158 -7.41 0.03 -11.00
N SER A 159 -7.60 0.38 -12.27
CA SER A 159 -6.51 0.47 -13.26
C SER A 159 -5.48 1.53 -12.85
N LYS A 160 -5.92 2.67 -12.30
CA LYS A 160 -5.04 3.72 -11.78
C LYS A 160 -4.16 3.20 -10.65
N PHE A 161 -4.73 2.54 -9.65
CA PHE A 161 -3.95 1.94 -8.56
C PHE A 161 -2.98 0.87 -9.08
N THR A 162 -3.43 0.00 -9.98
CA THR A 162 -2.60 -1.05 -10.61
C THR A 162 -1.36 -0.45 -11.28
N TYR A 163 -1.56 0.55 -12.13
CA TYR A 163 -0.48 1.28 -12.81
C TYR A 163 0.52 1.89 -11.81
N LEU A 164 0.02 2.46 -10.71
CA LEU A 164 0.87 3.12 -9.71
C LEU A 164 1.70 2.12 -8.90
N ILE A 165 1.15 0.95 -8.59
CA ILE A 165 1.91 -0.14 -7.97
C ILE A 165 3.00 -0.63 -8.92
N GLU A 166 2.70 -0.85 -10.20
CA GLU A 166 3.70 -1.25 -11.21
C GLU A 166 4.83 -0.23 -11.32
N LYS A 167 4.48 1.05 -11.34
CA LYS A 167 5.42 2.16 -11.40
C LYS A 167 6.29 2.26 -10.14
N LEU A 168 5.70 2.10 -8.96
CA LEU A 168 6.40 2.11 -7.67
C LEU A 168 7.40 0.96 -7.59
N ILE A 169 6.98 -0.26 -7.94
CA ILE A 169 7.82 -1.45 -7.92
C ILE A 169 8.99 -1.31 -8.90
N SER A 170 8.72 -0.82 -10.12
CA SER A 170 9.75 -0.54 -11.12
C SER A 170 10.76 0.49 -10.62
N SER A 171 10.30 1.54 -9.95
CA SER A 171 11.16 2.59 -9.40
C SER A 171 12.05 2.06 -8.27
N ILE A 172 11.50 1.25 -7.37
CA ILE A 172 12.28 0.65 -6.27
C ILE A 172 13.32 -0.35 -6.82
N SER A 173 12.96 -1.11 -7.85
CA SER A 173 13.81 -2.18 -8.41
C SER A 173 14.93 -1.67 -9.32
N ASN A 174 14.70 -0.56 -10.03
CA ASN A 174 15.63 0.00 -11.01
C ASN A 174 16.54 1.09 -10.42
N LEU A 175 16.51 1.35 -9.11
CA LEU A 175 17.41 2.31 -8.48
C LEU A 175 18.87 1.81 -8.59
N PRO A 176 19.78 2.56 -9.24
CA PRO A 176 21.18 2.17 -9.35
C PRO A 176 21.80 1.85 -7.99
N THR A 177 22.31 0.64 -7.83
CA THR A 177 23.07 0.17 -6.67
C THR A 177 24.52 0.63 -6.81
N ASN A 178 24.81 1.86 -6.37
CA ASN A 178 26.15 2.45 -6.17
C ASN A 178 27.11 2.46 -7.38
N SER A 179 27.45 3.68 -7.82
CA SER A 179 28.81 4.16 -8.20
C SER A 179 28.80 5.44 -9.06
N GLN A 180 27.63 5.95 -9.50
CA GLN A 180 27.53 7.20 -10.24
C GLN A 180 26.28 7.97 -9.82
N ARG A 181 26.34 8.73 -8.72
CA ARG A 181 25.38 9.81 -8.51
C ARG A 181 26.04 10.95 -7.75
N ASP A 182 26.19 12.08 -8.44
CA ASP A 182 26.39 13.40 -7.85
C ASP A 182 25.10 13.95 -7.21
N ILE A 183 23.99 13.19 -7.28
CA ILE A 183 22.66 13.56 -6.78
C ILE A 183 22.15 12.48 -5.82
N LYS A 184 22.08 12.81 -4.54
CA LYS A 184 21.42 11.97 -3.52
C LYS A 184 19.91 11.97 -3.74
N HIS A 185 19.31 10.79 -3.86
CA HIS A 185 17.87 10.61 -3.99
C HIS A 185 17.30 9.96 -2.72
N PRO A 186 16.00 10.20 -2.41
CA PRO A 186 15.37 9.59 -1.25
C PRO A 186 15.28 8.05 -1.39
N THR A 187 15.51 7.34 -0.28
CA THR A 187 15.31 5.90 -0.21
C THR A 187 13.83 5.60 -0.02
N VAL A 188 13.22 4.84 -0.93
CA VAL A 188 11.81 4.44 -0.85
C VAL A 188 11.71 2.99 -0.36
N VAL A 189 10.94 2.76 0.69
CA VAL A 189 10.60 1.42 1.20
C VAL A 189 9.10 1.19 1.08
N LEU A 190 8.70 0.12 0.41
CA LEU A 190 7.32 -0.37 0.35
C LEU A 190 7.12 -1.46 1.40
N LEU A 191 6.17 -1.25 2.31
CA LEU A 191 5.62 -2.27 3.20
C LEU A 191 4.18 -2.54 2.77
N ALA A 192 3.91 -3.70 2.17
CA ALA A 192 2.58 -4.04 1.69
C ALA A 192 2.08 -5.36 2.28
N THR A 193 0.77 -5.49 2.50
CA THR A 193 0.18 -6.81 2.72
C THR A 193 -0.26 -7.40 1.38
N VAL A 194 -0.08 -8.71 1.23
CA VAL A 194 -0.52 -9.47 0.06
C VAL A 194 -1.31 -10.72 0.50
N PRO A 195 -2.28 -11.18 -0.30
CA PRO A 195 -3.04 -12.39 0.02
C PRO A 195 -2.12 -13.59 0.19
N SER A 196 -2.54 -14.60 0.96
CA SER A 196 -1.81 -15.87 1.06
C SER A 196 -1.83 -16.61 -0.28
N PRO A 197 -0.77 -17.37 -0.62
CA PRO A 197 -0.81 -18.33 -1.71
C PRO A 197 -2.03 -19.24 -1.60
N LYS A 198 -2.69 -19.50 -2.72
CA LYS A 198 -3.87 -20.39 -2.78
C LYS A 198 -3.64 -21.62 -3.65
N ARG A 199 -2.64 -21.57 -4.52
CA ARG A 199 -2.30 -22.64 -5.45
C ARG A 199 -1.11 -23.44 -4.94
N GLN A 200 -1.00 -24.68 -5.39
CA GLN A 200 0.09 -25.60 -5.01
C GLN A 200 1.47 -25.13 -5.53
N ASP A 201 1.47 -24.34 -6.60
CA ASP A 201 2.67 -23.71 -7.17
C ASP A 201 3.18 -22.49 -6.37
N GLY A 202 2.53 -22.16 -5.24
CA GLY A 202 2.88 -21.00 -4.41
C GLY A 202 2.31 -19.66 -4.91
N THR A 203 1.56 -19.66 -6.02
CA THR A 203 0.92 -18.45 -6.56
C THR A 203 -0.41 -18.13 -5.86
N ARG A 204 -0.79 -16.86 -5.97
CA ARG A 204 -2.01 -16.28 -5.40
C ARG A 204 -3.13 -16.22 -6.43
N GLY A 205 -2.80 -16.37 -7.71
CA GLY A 205 -3.74 -16.30 -8.82
C GLY A 205 -4.16 -14.88 -9.16
N ILE A 206 -3.31 -13.90 -8.83
CA ILE A 206 -3.50 -12.48 -9.16
C ILE A 206 -2.20 -12.03 -9.85
N PRO A 207 -2.19 -11.85 -11.18
CA PRO A 207 -0.96 -11.71 -11.96
C PRO A 207 0.02 -10.66 -11.43
N LEU A 208 -0.47 -9.47 -11.08
CA LEU A 208 0.39 -8.41 -10.54
C LEU A 208 0.94 -8.77 -9.14
N VAL A 209 0.15 -9.41 -8.28
CA VAL A 209 0.64 -9.83 -6.95
C VAL A 209 1.71 -10.91 -7.08
N ASP A 210 1.49 -11.87 -7.99
CA ASP A 210 2.45 -12.92 -8.28
C ASP A 210 3.74 -12.33 -8.87
N HIS A 211 3.63 -11.33 -9.75
CA HIS A 211 4.77 -10.57 -10.25
C HIS A 211 5.53 -9.87 -9.13
N ILE A 212 4.87 -9.07 -8.28
CA ILE A 212 5.49 -8.35 -7.15
C ILE A 212 6.23 -9.31 -6.21
N CYS A 213 5.63 -10.47 -5.94
CA CYS A 213 6.25 -11.51 -5.11
C CYS A 213 7.51 -12.13 -5.75
N SER A 214 7.62 -12.10 -7.08
CA SER A 214 8.77 -12.63 -7.84
C SER A 214 9.89 -11.61 -8.09
N VAL A 215 9.65 -10.33 -7.81
CA VAL A 215 10.62 -9.26 -8.06
C VAL A 215 11.90 -9.49 -7.26
N LYS A 216 13.05 -9.40 -7.93
CA LYS A 216 14.36 -9.50 -7.30
C LYS A 216 14.52 -8.36 -6.29
N GLY A 217 14.68 -8.71 -5.02
CA GLY A 217 14.77 -7.73 -3.93
C GLY A 217 13.44 -7.50 -3.21
N ALA A 218 12.36 -8.22 -3.54
CA ALA A 218 11.20 -8.35 -2.67
C ALA A 218 11.44 -9.40 -1.58
N SER A 219 11.05 -9.08 -0.34
CA SER A 219 11.09 -9.98 0.81
C SER A 219 9.69 -10.31 1.25
N ILE A 220 9.29 -11.57 1.11
CA ILE A 220 8.00 -12.06 1.59
C ILE A 220 8.15 -12.52 3.03
N ILE A 221 7.28 -12.04 3.91
CA ILE A 221 7.26 -12.32 5.34
C ILE A 221 5.90 -12.94 5.67
N GLU A 222 5.90 -14.24 5.99
CA GLU A 222 4.70 -14.95 6.41
C GLU A 222 4.47 -14.80 7.91
N ILE A 223 3.28 -14.38 8.30
CA ILE A 223 2.90 -14.16 9.70
C ILE A 223 1.95 -15.23 10.21
N ASP A 224 2.13 -15.57 11.48
CA ASP A 224 1.24 -16.40 12.28
C ASP A 224 1.06 -15.80 13.69
N LEU A 225 0.30 -16.46 14.56
CA LEU A 225 0.03 -15.98 15.92
C LEU A 225 1.27 -15.99 16.82
N SER A 226 2.24 -16.87 16.55
CA SER A 226 3.45 -17.06 17.38
C SER A 226 4.56 -16.06 17.04
N ASN A 227 4.64 -15.60 15.79
CA ASN A 227 5.76 -14.83 15.29
C ASN A 227 5.48 -13.33 15.12
N ARG A 228 4.21 -12.90 15.26
CA ARG A 228 3.74 -11.54 14.96
C ARG A 228 4.56 -10.43 15.60
N ASN A 229 4.81 -10.51 16.91
CA ASN A 229 5.56 -9.47 17.64
C ASN A 229 7.02 -9.39 17.20
N LYS A 230 7.64 -10.55 16.94
CA LYS A 230 9.01 -10.64 16.44
C LYS A 230 9.12 -10.01 15.04
N ILE A 231 8.12 -10.23 14.18
CA ILE A 231 8.09 -9.68 12.83
C ILE A 231 7.99 -8.16 12.83
N ILE A 232 7.21 -7.57 13.74
CA ILE A 232 7.15 -6.10 13.89
C ILE A 232 8.55 -5.54 14.14
N GLN A 233 9.27 -6.12 15.11
CA GLN A 233 10.65 -5.70 15.42
C GLN A 233 11.61 -5.92 14.25
N GLU A 234 11.45 -7.02 13.51
CA GLU A 234 12.24 -7.29 12.32
C GLU A 234 12.00 -6.27 11.20
N ILE A 235 10.74 -5.95 10.92
CA ILE A 235 10.36 -4.92 9.92
C ILE A 235 10.94 -3.57 10.32
N MET A 236 10.76 -3.15 11.58
CA MET A 236 11.32 -1.89 12.09
C MET A 236 12.84 -1.85 11.94
N LYS A 237 13.55 -2.92 12.32
CA LYS A 237 15.00 -3.02 12.17
C LYS A 237 15.45 -2.90 10.71
N ARG A 238 14.72 -3.54 9.77
CA ARG A 238 15.02 -3.45 8.33
C ARG A 238 14.82 -2.04 7.80
N ILE A 239 13.70 -1.39 8.16
CA ILE A 239 13.40 -0.01 7.78
C ILE A 239 14.48 0.95 8.31
N LEU A 240 14.83 0.85 9.60
CA LEU A 240 15.84 1.70 10.22
C LEU A 240 17.23 1.55 9.59
N LYS A 241 17.59 0.34 9.14
CA LYS A 241 18.83 0.10 8.40
C LYS A 241 18.86 0.81 7.03
N CYS A 242 17.71 1.00 6.40
CA CYS A 242 17.60 1.74 5.14
C CYS A 242 17.79 3.26 5.33
N LYS A 243 17.61 3.77 6.55
CA LYS A 243 17.89 5.18 6.91
C LYS A 243 19.38 5.46 7.08
N SER A 244 20.15 4.45 7.51
CA SER A 244 21.58 4.59 7.82
C SER A 244 22.52 4.20 6.67
N SER A 245 21.98 3.80 5.52
CA SER A 245 22.73 3.35 4.33
C SER A 245 22.68 4.45 3.27
#